data_AF-A0A9P6WU76-F1
#
_entry.id   AF-A0A9P6WU76-F1
#
_cell.length_a   1.000
_cell.length_b   1.000
_cell.length_c   1.000
_cell.angle_alpha   90.00
_cell.angle_beta   90.00
_cell.angle_gamma   90.00
#
_symmetry.space_group_name_H-M   'P 1'
#
loop_
_entity.id
_entity.type
_entity.pdbx_description
1 polymer ?
#
loop_
_entity_poly.entity_id
_entity_poly.type
_entity_poly.pdbx_seq_one_letter_code
_entity_poly.pdbx_strand_id
1 'polypeptide(L)'
;MAAADEHVSQSAVTNAVLALEAQLGVRLFDRHPHGVTLTPEGEALLKTATQVVEQMGLVRHRIRSSGAGGEAVLRIATGRSLARTLVADWIARLRHRTPKVLTEGTQVELSTGKAQDLVVRLEQGKVDLLCCYEHPALSVPLSPARYRYMTLATD
;
A
#
# COMPACT_ATOMS: atom_id res chain seq x y z
N MET A 1 -22.46 -1.58 4.37
CA MET A 1 -21.72 -0.34 4.68
C MET A 1 -20.25 -0.68 4.71
N ALA A 2 -19.49 -0.23 3.71
CA ALA A 2 -18.03 -0.25 3.72
C ALA A 2 -17.58 0.97 2.92
N ALA A 3 -17.66 2.13 3.57
CA ALA A 3 -17.13 3.39 3.12
C ALA A 3 -16.11 3.81 4.16
N ALA A 4 -14.83 3.63 3.85
CA ALA A 4 -13.71 4.28 4.52
C ALA A 4 -12.42 3.82 3.84
N ASP A 5 -12.10 4.41 2.68
CA ASP A 5 -10.68 4.61 2.30
C ASP A 5 -10.44 5.55 1.12
N GLU A 6 -11.46 6.28 0.64
CA GLU A 6 -11.20 7.30 -0.36
C GLU A 6 -12.16 8.46 -0.13
N HIS A 7 -11.71 9.66 -0.46
CA HIS A 7 -12.51 10.89 -0.54
C HIS A 7 -13.57 10.81 -1.67
N VAL A 8 -14.16 9.63 -1.88
CA VAL A 8 -15.05 9.27 -2.96
C VAL A 8 -16.37 8.89 -2.29
N SER A 9 -17.42 9.64 -2.60
CA SER A 9 -18.75 9.33 -2.07
C SER A 9 -19.16 7.91 -2.47
N GLN A 10 -19.94 7.24 -1.61
CA GLN A 10 -20.50 5.92 -1.91
C GLN A 10 -21.20 5.88 -3.29
N SER A 11 -21.78 7.00 -3.72
CA SER A 11 -22.37 7.17 -5.04
C SER A 11 -21.34 7.12 -6.18
N ALA A 12 -20.17 7.71 -6.02
CA ALA A 12 -19.11 7.69 -7.02
C ALA A 12 -18.49 6.29 -7.20
N VAL A 13 -18.28 5.55 -6.11
CA VAL A 13 -17.84 4.13 -6.19
C VAL A 13 -18.90 3.28 -6.89
N THR A 14 -20.18 3.46 -6.53
CA THR A 14 -21.28 2.72 -7.14
C THR A 14 -21.38 2.99 -8.64
N ASN A 15 -21.26 4.26 -9.06
CA ASN A 15 -21.30 4.64 -10.47
C ASN A 15 -20.10 4.09 -11.25
N ALA A 16 -18.90 4.08 -10.66
CA ALA A 16 -17.71 3.49 -11.28
C ALA A 16 -17.88 1.98 -11.51
N VAL A 17 -18.44 1.26 -10.53
CA VAL A 17 -18.75 -0.18 -10.68
C VAL A 17 -19.78 -0.41 -11.77
N LEU A 18 -20.88 0.35 -11.79
CA LEU A 18 -21.92 0.21 -12.83
C LEU A 18 -21.39 0.50 -14.23
N ALA A 19 -20.53 1.51 -14.38
CA ALA A 19 -19.89 1.81 -15.66
C ALA A 19 -18.99 0.66 -16.12
N LEU A 20 -18.26 0.05 -15.20
CA LEU A 20 -17.41 -1.10 -15.49
C LEU A 20 -18.22 -2.34 -15.88
N GLU A 21 -19.30 -2.64 -15.15
CA GLU A 21 -20.26 -3.71 -15.50
C GLU A 21 -20.84 -3.49 -16.91
N ALA A 22 -21.22 -2.25 -17.23
CA ALA A 22 -21.73 -1.90 -18.56
C ALA A 22 -20.67 -2.08 -19.67
N GLN A 23 -19.40 -1.73 -19.41
CA GLN A 23 -18.31 -1.92 -20.36
C GLN A 23 -17.98 -3.40 -20.59
N LEU A 24 -18.07 -4.22 -19.54
CA LEU A 24 -17.77 -5.66 -19.62
C LEU A 24 -18.98 -6.49 -20.08
N GLY A 25 -20.19 -5.94 -20.04
CA GLY A 25 -21.42 -6.63 -20.40
C GLY A 25 -21.85 -7.69 -19.39
N VAL A 26 -21.29 -7.69 -18.18
CA VAL A 26 -21.56 -8.66 -17.11
C VAL A 26 -21.77 -7.95 -15.78
N ARG A 27 -22.50 -8.58 -14.86
CA ARG A 27 -22.57 -8.13 -13.47
C ARG A 27 -21.36 -8.66 -12.71
N LEU A 28 -20.76 -7.81 -11.89
CA LEU A 28 -19.64 -8.13 -11.02
C LEU A 28 -20.09 -8.30 -9.58
N PHE A 29 -21.25 -7.72 -9.22
CA PHE A 29 -21.81 -7.82 -7.87
C PHE A 29 -23.30 -8.19 -7.87
N ASP A 30 -23.66 -9.10 -6.97
CA ASP A 30 -25.05 -9.37 -6.61
C ASP A 30 -25.44 -8.53 -5.38
N ARG A 31 -26.63 -7.91 -5.47
CA ARG A 31 -27.20 -7.06 -4.42
C ARG A 31 -28.37 -7.78 -3.76
N HIS A 32 -28.34 -7.88 -2.44
CA HIS A 32 -29.38 -8.52 -1.62
C HIS A 32 -29.73 -7.65 -0.42
N PRO A 33 -30.84 -7.93 0.27
CA PRO A 33 -31.28 -7.15 1.44
C PRO A 33 -30.24 -6.98 2.55
N HIS A 34 -29.29 -7.92 2.67
CA HIS A 34 -28.26 -7.93 3.70
C HIS A 34 -26.86 -7.48 3.23
N GLY A 35 -26.69 -7.11 1.97
CA GLY A 35 -25.40 -6.64 1.46
C GLY A 35 -25.13 -6.96 0.00
N VAL A 36 -23.85 -6.92 -0.37
CA VAL A 36 -23.35 -7.19 -1.72
C VAL A 36 -22.34 -8.33 -1.68
N THR A 37 -22.39 -9.21 -2.68
CA THR A 37 -21.40 -10.27 -2.91
C THR A 37 -20.87 -10.18 -4.32
N LEU A 38 -19.71 -10.77 -4.57
CA LEU A 38 -19.18 -10.90 -5.92
C LEU A 38 -19.94 -11.99 -6.69
N THR A 39 -20.10 -11.77 -8.00
CA THR A 39 -20.45 -12.83 -8.94
C THR A 39 -19.18 -13.64 -9.28
N PRO A 40 -19.30 -14.80 -9.95
CA PRO A 40 -18.13 -15.52 -10.47
C PRO A 40 -17.23 -14.65 -11.37
N GLU A 41 -17.82 -13.78 -12.18
CA GLU A 41 -17.12 -12.80 -13.01
C GLU A 41 -16.43 -11.74 -12.15
N GLY A 42 -17.10 -11.29 -11.08
CA GLY A 42 -16.54 -10.39 -10.07
C GLY A 42 -15.31 -10.95 -9.37
N GLU A 43 -15.32 -12.23 -9.00
CA GLU A 43 -14.17 -12.92 -8.40
C GLU A 43 -12.99 -13.03 -9.39
N ALA A 44 -13.27 -13.40 -10.65
CA ALA A 44 -12.26 -13.48 -11.70
C ALA A 44 -11.62 -12.11 -11.98
N LEU A 45 -12.42 -11.06 -12.01
CA LEU A 45 -11.95 -9.69 -12.17
C LEU A 45 -11.11 -9.26 -10.97
N LEU A 46 -11.56 -9.51 -9.73
CA LEU A 46 -10.85 -9.11 -8.52
C LEU A 46 -9.42 -9.67 -8.51
N LYS A 47 -9.25 -10.95 -8.85
CA LYS A 47 -7.94 -11.59 -8.95
C LYS A 47 -7.02 -10.86 -9.95
N THR A 48 -7.54 -10.54 -11.12
CA THR A 48 -6.78 -9.89 -12.20
C THR A 48 -6.50 -8.42 -11.86
N ALA A 49 -7.50 -7.68 -11.37
CA ALA A 49 -7.40 -6.27 -11.02
C ALA A 49 -6.36 -6.05 -9.92
N THR A 50 -6.33 -6.93 -8.91
CA THR A 50 -5.32 -6.88 -7.84
C THR A 50 -3.91 -6.99 -8.42
N GLN A 51 -3.67 -7.96 -9.31
CA GLN A 51 -2.38 -8.13 -9.97
C GLN A 51 -2.00 -6.93 -10.83
N VAL A 52 -2.95 -6.35 -11.58
CA VAL A 52 -2.70 -5.17 -12.42
C VAL A 52 -2.29 -3.98 -11.57
N VAL A 53 -2.98 -3.74 -10.44
CA VAL A 53 -2.63 -2.65 -9.51
C VAL A 53 -1.24 -2.85 -8.92
N GLU A 54 -0.89 -4.08 -8.51
CA GLU A 54 0.45 -4.42 -8.03
C GLU A 54 1.53 -4.17 -9.10
N GLN A 55 1.31 -4.64 -10.34
CA GLN A 55 2.24 -4.43 -11.44
C GLN A 55 2.41 -2.95 -11.79
N MET A 56 1.32 -2.19 -11.78
CA MET A 56 1.37 -0.73 -11.95
C MET A 56 2.18 -0.06 -10.83
N GLY A 57 2.07 -0.54 -9.59
CA GLY A 57 2.92 -0.13 -8.47
C GLY A 57 4.41 -0.37 -8.74
N LEU A 58 4.76 -1.57 -9.20
CA LEU A 58 6.14 -1.93 -9.56
C LEU A 58 6.69 -1.07 -10.71
N VAL A 59 5.88 -0.82 -11.74
CA VAL A 59 6.25 0.05 -12.87
C VAL A 59 6.50 1.47 -12.39
N ARG A 60 5.63 2.03 -11.54
CA ARG A 60 5.83 3.36 -10.93
C ARG A 60 7.14 3.43 -10.15
N HIS A 61 7.45 2.39 -9.37
CA HIS A 61 8.70 2.31 -8.62
C HIS A 61 9.93 2.26 -9.56
N ARG A 62 9.89 1.45 -10.63
CA ARG A 62 10.97 1.40 -11.64
C ARG A 62 11.17 2.72 -12.37
N ILE A 63 10.08 3.36 -12.81
CA ILE A 63 10.15 4.66 -13.50
C ILE A 63 10.79 5.71 -12.59
N ARG A 64 10.37 5.76 -11.32
CA ARG A 64 10.93 6.71 -10.34
C ARG A 64 12.40 6.44 -10.00
N SER A 65 12.83 5.17 -10.00
CA SER A 65 14.24 4.81 -9.80
C SER A 65 15.11 5.01 -11.04
N SER A 66 14.51 5.05 -12.24
CA SER A 66 15.24 5.32 -13.49
C SER A 66 15.38 6.80 -13.88
N GLY A 67 14.66 7.72 -13.21
CA GLY A 67 14.44 9.10 -13.67
C GLY A 67 15.51 10.14 -13.32
N ALA A 68 16.54 9.82 -12.55
CA ALA A 68 17.67 10.72 -12.29
C ALA A 68 18.91 9.86 -12.06
N GLY A 69 20.05 10.21 -12.65
CA GLY A 69 21.24 9.37 -12.68
C GLY A 69 21.62 8.76 -11.32
N GLY A 70 21.57 7.42 -11.26
CA GLY A 70 22.57 6.62 -10.55
C GLY A 70 22.26 6.10 -9.14
N GLU A 71 21.29 6.63 -8.40
CA GLU A 71 21.11 6.24 -6.99
C GLU A 71 19.67 5.78 -6.71
N ALA A 72 19.50 4.50 -6.39
CA ALA A 72 18.22 3.95 -5.95
C ALA A 72 17.81 4.63 -4.64
N VAL A 73 16.62 5.24 -4.59
CA VAL A 73 16.11 5.89 -3.37
C VAL A 73 15.08 4.99 -2.70
N LEU A 74 15.35 4.57 -1.46
CA LEU A 74 14.42 3.85 -0.60
C LEU A 74 13.70 4.83 0.33
N ARG A 75 12.38 4.95 0.19
CA ARG A 75 11.56 5.87 0.98
C ARG A 75 10.82 5.12 2.08
N ILE A 76 11.09 5.49 3.33
CA ILE A 76 10.49 4.84 4.49
C ILE A 76 9.67 5.86 5.28
N ALA A 77 8.40 5.56 5.49
CA ALA A 77 7.53 6.24 6.45
C ALA A 77 7.60 5.54 7.80
N THR A 78 7.74 6.28 8.89
CA THR A 78 7.67 5.69 10.23
C THR A 78 7.28 6.68 11.32
N GLY A 79 6.77 6.18 12.45
CA GLY A 79 6.55 7.01 13.63
C GLY A 79 7.86 7.56 14.20
N ARG A 80 7.82 8.73 14.84
CA ARG A 80 9.01 9.42 15.37
C ARG A 80 9.85 8.55 16.33
N SER A 81 9.20 7.75 17.18
CA SER A 81 9.90 6.85 18.10
C SER A 81 10.63 5.74 17.34
N LEU A 82 9.94 5.04 16.44
CA LEU A 82 10.46 3.93 15.63
C LEU A 82 11.59 4.36 14.70
N ALA A 83 11.54 5.60 14.18
CA ALA A 83 12.63 6.18 13.39
C ALA A 83 13.98 6.04 14.09
N ARG A 84 14.01 6.37 15.39
CA ARG A 84 15.23 6.39 16.20
C ARG A 84 15.56 5.04 16.83
N THR A 85 14.55 4.31 17.29
CA THR A 85 14.78 3.08 18.09
C THR A 85 14.92 1.82 17.25
N LEU A 86 14.48 1.83 16.00
CA LEU A 86 14.43 0.62 15.19
C LEU A 86 14.90 0.85 13.76
N VAL A 87 14.38 1.86 13.07
CA VAL A 87 14.61 2.03 11.63
C VAL A 87 16.07 2.41 11.34
N ALA A 88 16.67 3.32 12.11
CA ALA A 88 18.07 3.70 11.95
C ALA A 88 19.02 2.49 12.05
N ASP A 89 18.89 1.70 13.11
CA ASP A 89 19.71 0.51 13.33
C ASP A 89 19.44 -0.57 12.28
N TRP A 90 18.18 -0.72 11.87
CA TRP A 90 17.81 -1.67 10.83
C TRP A 90 18.46 -1.32 9.49
N ILE A 91 18.45 -0.05 9.07
CA ILE A 91 19.12 0.41 7.84
C ILE A 91 20.62 0.14 7.92
N ALA A 92 21.26 0.47 9.06
CA ALA A 92 22.68 0.22 9.26
C ALA A 92 23.02 -1.28 9.11
N ARG A 93 22.25 -2.16 9.77
CA ARG A 93 22.41 -3.62 9.64
C ARG A 93 22.18 -4.11 8.22
N LEU A 94 21.21 -3.56 7.51
CA LEU A 94 20.84 -3.98 6.16
C LEU A 94 21.92 -3.59 5.14
N ARG A 95 22.56 -2.43 5.29
CA ARG A 95 23.76 -2.05 4.52
C ARG A 95 24.92 -3.03 4.73
N HIS A 96 25.14 -3.47 5.97
CA HIS A 96 26.23 -4.41 6.27
C HIS A 96 25.94 -5.85 5.83
N ARG A 97 24.71 -6.35 6.03
CA ARG A 97 24.38 -7.78 5.81
C ARG A 97 23.89 -8.09 4.39
N THR A 98 23.35 -7.10 3.69
CA THR A 98 22.77 -7.28 2.34
C THR A 98 23.22 -6.17 1.38
N PRO A 99 24.52 -6.04 1.09
CA PRO A 99 25.05 -4.97 0.24
C PRO A 99 24.53 -5.02 -1.21
N LYS A 100 23.99 -6.17 -1.65
CA LYS A 100 23.32 -6.32 -2.96
C LYS A 100 21.93 -5.67 -3.03
N VAL A 101 21.31 -5.38 -1.88
CA VAL A 101 19.96 -4.82 -1.77
C VAL A 101 20.02 -3.34 -1.43
N LEU A 102 20.85 -2.97 -0.46
CA LEU A 102 21.18 -1.58 -0.13
C LEU A 102 22.65 -1.35 -0.39
N THR A 103 22.94 -0.83 -1.58
CA THR A 103 24.29 -0.44 -1.98
C THR A 103 24.69 0.87 -1.29
N GLU A 104 25.98 1.22 -1.28
CA GLU A 104 26.43 2.48 -0.68
C GLU A 104 25.74 3.70 -1.32
N GLY A 105 25.57 3.69 -2.65
CA GLY A 105 24.85 4.71 -3.41
C GLY A 105 23.31 4.61 -3.31
N THR A 106 22.75 3.73 -2.50
CA THR A 106 21.29 3.74 -2.26
C THR A 106 20.98 4.84 -1.25
N GLN A 107 20.27 5.88 -1.64
CA GLN A 107 19.79 6.91 -0.71
C GLN A 107 18.60 6.40 0.09
N VAL A 108 18.55 6.71 1.38
CA VAL A 108 17.41 6.35 2.23
C VAL A 108 16.75 7.61 2.74
N GLU A 109 15.52 7.86 2.31
CA GLU A 109 14.71 8.99 2.75
C GLU A 109 13.77 8.53 3.86
N LEU A 110 13.92 9.12 5.05
CA LEU A 110 13.04 8.86 6.18
C LEU A 110 12.03 9.98 6.33
N SER A 111 10.74 9.63 6.38
CA SER A 111 9.67 10.57 6.70
C SER A 111 8.91 10.14 7.95
N THR A 112 8.66 11.10 8.83
CA THR A 112 7.91 10.87 10.08
C THR A 112 6.66 11.74 10.14
N GLY A 113 5.63 11.23 10.80
CA GLY A 113 4.31 11.87 10.83
C GLY A 113 3.32 11.13 11.72
N LYS A 114 2.06 11.55 11.68
CA LYS A 114 0.96 10.84 12.32
C LYS A 114 0.65 9.57 11.51
N ALA A 115 0.18 8.51 12.18
CA ALA A 115 -0.09 7.23 11.55
C ALA A 115 -0.99 7.36 10.30
N GLN A 116 -2.07 8.13 10.40
CA GLN A 116 -3.01 8.37 9.29
C GLN A 116 -2.32 8.99 8.07
N ASP A 117 -1.48 10.02 8.26
CA ASP A 117 -0.77 10.69 7.16
C ASP A 117 0.23 9.74 6.47
N LEU A 118 0.87 8.87 7.26
CA LEU A 118 1.85 7.91 6.76
C LEU A 118 1.19 6.78 5.97
N VAL A 119 0.02 6.32 6.38
CA VAL A 119 -0.80 5.34 5.62
C VAL A 119 -1.18 5.92 4.26
N VAL A 120 -1.74 7.13 4.24
CA VAL A 120 -2.13 7.79 2.98
C VAL A 120 -0.93 7.93 2.04
N ARG A 121 0.26 8.19 2.58
CA ARG A 121 1.50 8.25 1.78
C ARG A 121 1.88 6.89 1.20
N LEU A 122 1.68 5.80 1.93
CA LEU A 122 1.92 4.44 1.42
C LEU A 122 0.94 4.10 0.30
N GLU A 123 -0.36 4.38 0.50
CA GLU A 123 -1.41 4.14 -0.49
C GLU A 123 -1.20 4.93 -1.79
N GLN A 124 -0.73 6.17 -1.67
CA GLN A 124 -0.39 7.00 -2.83
C GLN A 124 0.94 6.61 -3.50
N GLY A 125 1.64 5.59 -2.97
CA GLY A 125 2.96 5.17 -3.42
C GLY A 125 4.02 6.27 -3.29
N LYS A 126 3.86 7.20 -2.33
CA LYS A 126 4.86 8.24 -2.02
C LYS A 126 6.02 7.70 -1.19
N VAL A 127 5.80 6.58 -0.51
CA VAL A 127 6.82 5.81 0.23
C VAL A 127 6.78 4.36 -0.21
N ASP A 128 7.91 3.67 -0.08
CA ASP A 128 8.05 2.26 -0.45
C ASP A 128 7.75 1.33 0.74
N LEU A 129 8.03 1.79 1.97
CA LEU A 129 7.82 1.03 3.21
C LEU A 129 7.17 1.90 4.29
N LEU A 130 6.32 1.29 5.10
CA LEU A 130 5.76 1.86 6.32
C LEU A 130 6.15 1.01 7.52
N CYS A 131 6.79 1.62 8.52
CA CYS A 131 7.05 1.00 9.82
C CYS A 131 6.23 1.69 10.90
N CYS A 132 5.24 0.99 11.44
CA CYS A 132 4.31 1.51 12.45
C CYS A 132 4.07 0.49 13.56
N TYR A 133 3.54 0.97 14.68
CA TYR A 133 2.93 0.10 15.67
C TYR A 133 1.55 -0.33 15.18
N GLU A 134 1.24 -1.60 15.38
CA GLU A 134 -0.09 -2.17 15.18
C GLU A 134 -0.65 -2.55 16.55
N HIS A 135 -1.88 -2.13 16.84
CA HIS A 135 -2.59 -2.54 18.04
C HIS A 135 -4.07 -2.75 17.68
N PRO A 136 -4.76 -3.80 18.14
CA PRO A 136 -6.15 -4.05 17.78
C PRO A 136 -7.10 -2.88 18.10
N ALA A 137 -6.78 -2.09 19.13
CA ALA A 137 -7.53 -0.89 19.49
C ALA A 137 -7.16 0.38 18.69
N LEU A 138 -6.09 0.35 17.89
CA LEU A 138 -5.69 1.44 17.00
C LEU A 138 -6.12 1.08 15.58
N SER A 139 -7.23 1.64 15.12
CA SER A 139 -7.68 1.48 13.74
C SER A 139 -6.75 2.22 12.79
N VAL A 140 -5.71 1.52 12.32
CA VAL A 140 -4.94 1.96 11.16
C VAL A 140 -5.67 1.42 9.93
N PRO A 141 -6.10 2.27 8.98
CA PRO A 141 -6.81 1.83 7.78
C PRO A 141 -5.82 1.22 6.79
N LEU A 142 -5.22 0.08 7.14
CA LEU A 142 -4.41 -0.72 6.24
C LEU A 142 -5.10 -2.05 6.07
N SER A 143 -5.63 -2.30 4.87
CA SER A 143 -6.18 -3.61 4.55
C SER A 143 -5.02 -4.64 4.45
N PRO A 144 -5.00 -5.69 5.29
CA PRO A 144 -3.96 -6.73 5.23
C PRO A 144 -3.93 -7.48 3.90
N ALA A 145 -5.05 -7.45 3.15
CA ALA A 145 -5.14 -8.06 1.83
C ALA A 145 -4.38 -7.29 0.75
N ARG A 146 -4.07 -6.01 0.96
CA ARG A 146 -3.39 -5.14 -0.03
C ARG A 146 -1.89 -5.03 0.18
N TYR A 147 -1.40 -5.33 1.37
CA TYR A 147 0.00 -5.10 1.73
C TYR A 147 0.64 -6.35 2.33
N ARG A 148 1.84 -6.67 1.86
CA ARG A 148 2.71 -7.61 2.59
C ARG A 148 3.26 -6.90 3.81
N TYR A 149 3.20 -7.57 4.94
CA TYR A 149 3.73 -7.07 6.20
C TYR A 149 4.63 -8.11 6.86
N MET A 150 5.45 -7.64 7.79
CA MET A 150 6.32 -8.46 8.63
C MET A 150 6.36 -7.85 10.02
N THR A 151 6.04 -8.65 11.04
CA THR A 151 6.14 -8.22 12.44
C THR A 151 7.60 -8.19 12.85
N LEU A 152 8.08 -7.01 13.26
CA LEU A 152 9.48 -6.80 13.66
C LEU A 152 9.70 -7.05 15.16
N ALA A 153 8.69 -6.78 15.97
CA ALA A 153 8.68 -7.01 17.41
C ALA A 153 7.22 -7.03 17.92
N THR A 154 7.01 -7.69 19.04
CA THR A 154 5.80 -7.62 19.87
C THR A 154 6.22 -7.20 21.27
N ASP A 155 5.44 -6.35 21.92
CA ASP A 155 5.54 -6.15 23.37
C ASP A 155 4.99 -7.38 24.12
#